data_AF-A0A958XDM2-F1
#
_entry.id   AF-A0A958XDM2-F1
#
_cell.length_a   1.000
_cell.length_b   1.000
_cell.length_c   1.000
_cell.angle_alpha   90.00
_cell.angle_beta   90.00
_cell.angle_gamma   90.00
#
_symmetry.space_group_name_H-M   'P 1'
#
loop_
_entity.id
_entity.type
_entity.pdbx_description
1 polymer ?
#
loop_
_entity_poly.entity_id
_entity_poly.type
_entity_poly.pdbx_seq_one_letter_code
_entity_poly.pdbx_strand_id
1 'polypeptide(L)'
;EQYCYRHLRGEDTQRSYNFLKMLLQIPMGQFDRKMVEPKAARYLEKLRAIPLQLANQTHEIEIIPYEDLWDYALQSLEMKPEKTGRRALPG
;
A
#
# COMPACT_ATOMS: atom_id res chain seq x y z
N GLU A 1 -0.39 5.20 -14.38
CA GLU A 1 0.98 5.73 -14.19
C GLU A 1 1.10 7.26 -14.21
N GLN A 2 0.16 8.02 -14.82
CA GLN A 2 0.26 9.49 -14.92
C GLN A 2 0.14 10.27 -13.59
N TYR A 3 -0.51 9.72 -12.56
CA TYR A 3 -0.70 10.42 -11.27
C TYR A 3 0.63 10.63 -10.54
N CYS A 4 1.48 9.59 -10.49
CA CYS A 4 2.80 9.67 -9.88
C CYS A 4 3.72 10.66 -10.63
N TYR A 5 3.54 10.75 -11.95
CA TYR A 5 4.38 11.61 -12.79
C TYR A 5 4.09 13.11 -12.62
N ARG A 6 2.86 13.49 -12.27
CA ARG A 6 2.44 14.89 -12.13
C ARG A 6 2.63 15.44 -10.71
N HIS A 7 2.57 14.59 -9.69
CA HIS A 7 2.52 15.04 -8.29
C HIS A 7 3.64 14.49 -7.40
N LEU A 8 4.44 13.51 -7.85
CA LEU A 8 5.44 12.81 -7.02
C LEU A 8 6.86 12.90 -7.61
N ARG A 9 7.31 14.11 -7.93
CA ARG A 9 8.63 14.36 -8.55
C ARG A 9 9.65 15.08 -7.65
N GLY A 10 9.31 15.38 -6.40
CA GLY A 10 10.26 15.91 -5.42
C GLY A 10 11.00 14.79 -4.70
N GLU A 11 12.23 15.04 -4.22
CA GLU A 11 12.93 14.09 -3.33
C GLU A 11 12.07 13.69 -2.12
N ASP A 12 11.19 14.61 -1.72
CA ASP A 12 10.23 14.53 -0.63
C ASP A 12 9.08 13.54 -0.88
N THR A 13 8.85 13.19 -2.15
CA THR A 13 7.72 12.34 -2.58
C THR A 13 8.14 10.89 -2.85
N GLN A 14 9.39 10.53 -2.50
CA GLN A 14 9.93 9.20 -2.75
C GLN A 14 9.26 8.11 -1.89
N ARG A 15 8.86 8.44 -0.65
CA ARG A 15 8.14 7.49 0.22
C ARG A 15 6.76 7.19 -0.34
N SER A 16 5.96 8.20 -0.65
CA SER A 16 4.64 8.06 -1.29
C SER A 16 4.72 7.38 -2.67
N TYR A 17 5.76 7.66 -3.46
CA TYR A 17 6.05 6.95 -4.70
C TYR A 17 6.26 5.44 -4.50
N ASN A 18 7.15 5.05 -3.57
CA ASN A 18 7.43 3.64 -3.29
C ASN A 18 6.19 2.93 -2.76
N PHE A 19 5.42 3.59 -1.88
CA PHE A 19 4.17 3.05 -1.35
C PHE A 19 3.15 2.77 -2.46
N LEU A 20 2.94 3.72 -3.39
CA LEU A 20 2.06 3.49 -4.54
C LEU A 20 2.55 2.35 -5.45
N LYS A 21 3.87 2.21 -5.64
CA LYS A 21 4.45 1.08 -6.39
C LYS A 21 4.20 -0.27 -5.70
N MET A 22 4.19 -0.30 -4.37
CA MET A 22 3.80 -1.48 -3.58
C MET A 22 2.32 -1.81 -3.78
N LEU A 23 1.42 -0.82 -3.69
CA LEU A 23 -0.02 -1.04 -3.92
C LEU A 23 -0.33 -1.56 -5.32
N LEU A 24 0.40 -1.10 -6.35
CA LEU A 24 0.25 -1.62 -7.72
C LEU A 24 0.64 -3.11 -7.84
N GLN A 25 1.43 -3.66 -6.93
CA GLN A 25 1.72 -5.10 -6.94
C GLN A 25 0.51 -5.94 -6.55
N ILE A 26 -0.48 -5.39 -5.84
CA ILE A 26 -1.69 -6.10 -5.42
C ILE A 26 -2.46 -6.66 -6.64
N PRO A 27 -2.92 -5.84 -7.60
CA PRO A 27 -3.59 -6.36 -8.79
C PRO A 27 -2.64 -7.19 -9.68
N MET A 28 -1.34 -6.87 -9.74
CA MET A 28 -0.35 -7.65 -10.51
C MET A 28 -0.04 -9.03 -9.91
N GLY A 29 -0.26 -9.19 -8.61
CA GLY A 29 -0.23 -10.45 -7.88
C GLY A 29 -1.60 -11.09 -7.75
N GLN A 30 -2.59 -10.66 -8.54
CA GLN A 30 -3.96 -11.20 -8.54
C GLN A 30 -4.58 -11.24 -7.14
N PHE A 31 -4.25 -10.27 -6.28
CA PHE A 31 -4.70 -10.20 -4.88
C PHE A 31 -4.26 -11.40 -4.00
N ASP A 32 -3.33 -12.24 -4.46
CA ASP A 32 -2.72 -13.30 -3.66
C ASP A 32 -1.50 -12.75 -2.92
N ARG A 33 -1.59 -12.65 -1.59
CA ARG A 33 -0.47 -12.18 -0.73
C ARG A 33 0.85 -12.85 -1.07
N LYS A 34 0.87 -14.17 -1.31
CA LYS A 34 2.09 -14.93 -1.62
C LYS A 34 2.76 -14.49 -2.91
N MET A 35 1.99 -13.94 -3.85
CA MET A 35 2.50 -13.36 -5.09
C MET A 35 2.83 -11.88 -4.97
N VAL A 36 2.07 -11.13 -4.16
CA VAL A 36 2.20 -9.68 -3.98
C VAL A 36 3.44 -9.33 -3.17
N GLU A 37 3.60 -9.96 -2.00
CA GLU A 37 4.64 -9.65 -1.01
C GLU A 37 6.08 -9.72 -1.58
N PRO A 38 6.52 -10.79 -2.27
CA PRO A 38 7.86 -10.83 -2.85
C PRO A 38 8.08 -9.81 -3.98
N LYS A 39 7.03 -9.43 -4.72
CA LYS A 39 7.13 -8.42 -5.78
C LYS A 39 7.25 -7.01 -5.22
N ALA A 40 6.60 -6.75 -4.08
CA ALA A 40 6.61 -5.47 -3.39
C ALA A 40 7.87 -5.24 -2.54
N ALA A 41 8.57 -6.30 -2.13
CA ALA A 41 9.72 -6.25 -1.23
C ALA A 41 10.77 -5.19 -1.61
N ARG A 42 11.15 -5.12 -2.90
CA ARG A 42 12.14 -4.13 -3.39
C ARG A 42 11.73 -2.67 -3.16
N TYR A 43 10.44 -2.38 -3.14
CA TYR A 43 9.91 -1.03 -2.94
C TYR A 43 9.76 -0.73 -1.45
N LEU A 44 9.40 -1.74 -0.65
CA LEU A 44 9.38 -1.65 0.81
C LEU A 44 10.78 -1.37 1.38
N GLU A 45 11.81 -2.02 0.86
CA GLU A 45 13.20 -1.75 1.23
C GLU A 45 13.60 -0.30 0.93
N LYS A 46 13.26 0.20 -0.27
CA LYS A 46 13.52 1.60 -0.65
C LYS A 46 12.76 2.59 0.21
N LEU A 47 11.52 2.27 0.58
CA LEU A 47 10.69 3.10 1.46
C LEU A 47 11.31 3.21 2.85
N ARG A 48 11.73 2.08 3.44
CA ARG A 48 12.39 2.02 4.75
C ARG A 48 13.75 2.71 4.78
N ALA A 49 14.45 2.77 3.65
CA ALA A 49 15.73 3.46 3.54
C ALA A 49 15.60 4.99 3.60
N ILE A 50 14.39 5.54 3.47
CA ILE A 50 14.13 6.99 3.52
C ILE A 50 13.62 7.32 4.94
N PRO A 51 14.38 8.08 5.74
CA PRO A 51 13.98 8.44 7.10
C PRO A 51 12.67 9.26 7.13
N LEU A 52 11.75 8.86 8.01
CA LEU A 52 10.49 9.59 8.28
C LEU A 52 10.73 11.05 8.67
N GLN A 53 11.84 11.35 9.35
CA GLN A 53 12.18 12.71 9.76
C GLN A 53 12.46 13.65 8.58
N LEU A 54 12.93 13.11 7.44
CA LEU A 54 13.18 13.91 6.24
C LEU A 54 11.87 14.21 5.49
N ALA A 55 10.95 13.24 5.42
CA ALA A 55 9.67 13.40 4.72
C ALA A 55 8.70 14.38 5.43
N ASN A 56 8.68 14.38 6.76
CA ASN A 56 7.83 15.28 7.55
C ASN A 56 8.24 16.77 7.47
N GLN A 57 9.44 17.09 6.95
CA GLN A 57 9.88 18.48 6.75
C GLN A 57 9.26 19.12 5.51
N THR A 58 8.68 18.31 4.63
CA THR A 58 8.40 18.69 3.23
C THR A 58 6.91 18.66 2.86
N HIS A 59 6.04 18.97 3.83
CA HIS A 59 4.59 19.12 3.68
C HIS A 59 3.79 17.82 3.47
N GLU A 60 4.44 16.65 3.29
CA GLU A 60 3.78 15.33 3.33
C GLU A 60 3.78 14.81 4.77
N ILE A 61 2.71 15.08 5.53
CA ILE A 61 2.51 14.49 6.86
C ILE A 61 1.92 13.09 6.69
N GLU A 62 2.70 12.06 6.99
CA GLU A 62 2.19 10.69 7.15
C GLU A 62 1.42 10.60 8.47
N ILE A 63 0.08 10.58 8.42
CA ILE A 63 -0.77 10.35 9.62
C ILE A 63 -0.49 8.96 10.21
N ILE A 64 -0.29 7.99 9.31
CA ILE A 64 0.14 6.63 9.61
C ILE A 64 1.32 6.35 8.68
N PRO A 65 2.45 5.82 9.19
CA PRO A 65 3.57 5.42 8.37
C PRO A 65 3.15 4.48 7.24
N TYR A 66 3.72 4.66 6.05
CA TYR A 66 3.38 3.80 4.91
C TYR A 66 3.72 2.32 5.13
N GLU A 67 4.70 2.01 5.99
CA GLU A 67 5.00 0.65 6.42
C GLU A 67 3.80 0.00 7.11
N ASP A 68 3.15 0.71 8.04
CA ASP A 68 1.99 0.22 8.77
C ASP A 68 0.76 0.10 7.85
N LEU A 69 0.55 1.09 6.97
CA LEU A 69 -0.50 1.03 5.95
C LEU A 69 -0.33 -0.16 5.01
N TRP A 70 0.91 -0.50 4.67
CA TRP A 70 1.19 -1.67 3.84
C TRP A 70 0.83 -2.98 4.56
N ASP A 71 1.14 -3.10 5.85
CA ASP A 71 0.76 -4.27 6.63
C ASP A 71 -0.76 -4.43 6.70
N TYR A 72 -1.53 -3.35 6.88
CA TYR A 72 -2.98 -3.39 6.78
C TYR A 72 -3.48 -3.81 5.39
N ALA A 73 -2.83 -3.33 4.32
CA ALA A 73 -3.18 -3.74 2.97
C ALA A 73 -2.97 -5.24 2.76
N LEU A 74 -1.85 -5.81 3.23
CA LEU A 74 -1.59 -7.25 3.15
C LEU A 74 -2.58 -8.08 3.98
N GLN A 75 -2.91 -7.64 5.19
CA GLN A 75 -3.93 -8.27 6.03
C GLN A 75 -5.30 -8.31 5.34
N SER A 76 -5.66 -7.24 4.61
CA SER A 76 -6.94 -7.17 3.89
C SER A 76 -7.06 -8.23 2.78
N LEU A 77 -5.94 -8.71 2.21
CA LEU A 77 -5.93 -9.78 1.21
C LEU A 77 -6.24 -11.17 1.80
N GLU A 78 -6.07 -11.33 3.12
CA GLU A 78 -6.33 -12.60 3.83
C GLU A 78 -7.74 -12.67 4.43
N MET A 79 -8.45 -11.53 4.50
CA MET A 79 -9.82 -11.50 4.95
C MET A 79 -10.71 -12.25 3.96
N LYS A 80 -11.16 -13.44 4.36
CA LYS A 80 -12.20 -14.15 3.62
C LYS A 80 -13.44 -13.26 3.59
N PRO A 81 -14.11 -13.10 2.42
CA PRO A 81 -15.37 -12.39 2.38
C PRO A 81 -16.30 -13.07 3.39
N GLU A 82 -16.71 -12.30 4.40
CA GLU A 82 -17.65 -12.78 5.40
C GLU A 82 -18.87 -13.27 4.61
N LYS A 83 -19.23 -14.55 4.77
CA LYS A 83 -20.40 -15.08 4.10
C LYS A 83 -21.58 -14.33 4.67
N THR A 84 -22.05 -13.30 3.96
CA THR A 84 -23.32 -12.66 4.26
C THR A 84 -24.35 -13.79 4.15
N GLY A 85 -24.80 -14.29 5.30
CA GLY A 85 -25.83 -15.30 5.36
C GLY A 85 -27.04 -14.70 4.66
N ARG A 86 -27.48 -15.32 3.56
CA ARG A 86 -28.82 -15.08 3.03
C ARG A 86 -29.79 -15.37 4.18
N ARG A 87 -30.23 -14.34 4.90
CA ARG A 87 -31.43 -14.42 5.73
C ARG A 87 -32.57 -14.69 4.75
N ALA A 88 -32.92 -15.96 4.59
CA ALA A 88 -34.18 -16.36 4.00
C ALA A 88 -35.28 -15.68 4.83
N LEU A 89 -36.04 -14.81 4.17
CA LEU A 89 -37.26 -14.25 4.76
C LEU A 89 -38.26 -15.41 4.90
N PRO A 90 -38.87 -15.62 6.08
CA PRO A 90 -39.96 -16.58 6.21
C PRO A 90 -41.16 -16.07 5.41
N GLY A 91 -41.74 -16.96 4.60
CA GLY A 91 -42.97 -16.73 3.84
C GLY A 91 -44.23 -16.91 4.69
#